data_AF-A0A094AY23-F1
#
_entry.id   AF-A0A094AY23-F1
#
_cell.length_a   1.000
_cell.length_b   1.000
_cell.length_c   1.000
_cell.angle_alpha   90.00
_cell.angle_beta   90.00
_cell.angle_gamma   90.00
#
_symmetry.space_group_name_H-M   'P 1'
#
loop_
_entity.id
_entity.type
_entity.pdbx_description
1 polymer ?
#
loop_
_entity_poly.entity_id
_entity_poly.type
_entity_poly.pdbx_seq_one_letter_code
_entity_poly.pdbx_strand_id
1 'polypeptide(L)'
;MSSRPWLLYAYPWMPFPRRVTIYLREKRIPSSLVTVVPVSDPQLGNASPSEFPQRPQGSLPILAIPLAHGHQGEPYLFIQQSLAIINYLDELCDSGHQGFPLSHYSMRGADALGRARQTALLALADECTIAWNPVRTFGTDAGTMSIPEAAKEMIRWVRRPLGAIEGLLKDRDFSSLRQGGGQGPTIAEIVLYQFLEFTMDCYGKDMTQGSSEVVKDVYGKDVVELFPKLREFYAAFKTRDSAKRDPMAGEVASEAVLKKMQTWADGVA
;
A
#
# COMPACT_ATOMS: atom_id res chain seq x y z
N MET A 1 -10.79 -25.17 22.77
CA MET A 1 -9.39 -24.72 22.88
C MET A 1 -9.27 -23.44 22.07
N SER A 2 -8.88 -22.32 22.68
CA SER A 2 -8.74 -21.05 21.97
C SER A 2 -7.45 -21.10 21.14
N SER A 3 -7.57 -21.25 19.81
CA SER A 3 -6.42 -21.10 18.92
C SER A 3 -5.87 -19.69 19.05
N ARG A 4 -4.56 -19.55 19.23
CA ARG A 4 -3.91 -18.23 19.24
C ARG A 4 -4.28 -17.47 17.95
N PRO A 5 -4.54 -16.16 18.02
CA PRO A 5 -4.92 -15.38 16.83
C PRO A 5 -3.71 -15.19 15.91
N TRP A 6 -3.98 -14.87 14.65
CA TRP A 6 -2.95 -14.38 13.74
C TRP A 6 -2.67 -12.92 14.07
N LEU A 7 -1.41 -12.52 14.05
CA LEU A 7 -1.01 -11.15 14.38
C LEU A 7 -0.38 -10.48 13.18
N LEU A 8 -0.84 -9.28 12.84
CA LEU A 8 -0.22 -8.43 11.84
C LEU A 8 0.46 -7.24 12.54
N TYR A 9 1.77 -7.32 12.72
CA TYR A 9 2.55 -6.21 13.25
C TYR A 9 2.66 -5.11 12.19
N ALA A 10 2.18 -3.92 12.49
CA ALA A 10 2.03 -2.84 11.52
C ALA A 10 2.22 -1.43 12.11
N TYR A 11 2.67 -0.51 11.25
CA TYR A 11 2.43 0.93 11.35
C TYR A 11 1.28 1.26 10.40
N PRO A 12 0.01 1.27 10.85
CA PRO A 12 -1.13 1.17 9.94
C PRO A 12 -1.24 2.32 8.92
N TRP A 13 -0.69 3.50 9.26
CA TRP A 13 -0.65 4.66 8.37
C TRP A 13 0.43 4.61 7.29
N MET A 14 1.51 3.84 7.48
CA MET A 14 2.64 3.71 6.55
C MET A 14 2.26 2.90 5.30
N PRO A 15 2.96 3.10 4.16
CA PRO A 15 2.50 2.61 2.87
C PRO A 15 2.38 1.09 2.80
N PHE A 16 3.43 0.34 3.18
CA PHE A 16 3.42 -1.11 3.07
C PHE A 16 2.40 -1.80 4.00
N PRO A 17 2.29 -1.43 5.30
CA PRO A 17 1.24 -1.98 6.14
C PRO A 17 -0.18 -1.59 5.68
N ARG A 18 -0.36 -0.36 5.19
CA ARG A 18 -1.65 0.13 4.70
C ARG A 18 -2.23 -0.76 3.58
N ARG A 19 -1.38 -1.29 2.69
CA ARG A 19 -1.79 -2.27 1.66
C ARG A 19 -2.49 -3.48 2.27
N VAL A 20 -1.93 -4.03 3.34
CA VAL A 20 -2.46 -5.21 4.01
C VAL A 20 -3.77 -4.86 4.73
N THR A 21 -3.85 -3.72 5.40
CA THR A 21 -5.10 -3.27 6.05
C THR A 21 -6.25 -3.10 5.06
N ILE A 22 -6.00 -2.47 3.90
CA ILE A 22 -7.01 -2.36 2.83
C ILE A 22 -7.43 -3.76 2.38
N TYR A 23 -6.46 -4.64 2.12
CA TYR A 23 -6.73 -6.02 1.70
C TYR A 23 -7.59 -6.82 2.72
N LEU A 24 -7.25 -6.74 4.03
CA LEU A 24 -8.02 -7.41 5.09
C LEU A 24 -9.50 -6.98 5.06
N ARG A 25 -9.76 -5.69 4.84
CA ARG A 25 -11.11 -5.14 4.76
C ARG A 25 -11.83 -5.55 3.47
N GLU A 26 -11.14 -5.53 2.34
CA GLU A 26 -11.70 -5.99 1.06
C GLU A 26 -12.13 -7.45 1.10
N LYS A 27 -11.35 -8.29 1.78
CA LYS A 27 -11.68 -9.70 1.99
C LYS A 27 -12.60 -9.96 3.17
N ARG A 28 -12.95 -8.91 3.94
CA ARG A 28 -13.76 -9.01 5.17
C ARG A 28 -13.17 -10.01 6.17
N ILE A 29 -11.85 -10.07 6.24
CA ILE A 29 -11.14 -10.89 7.23
C ILE A 29 -11.38 -10.24 8.61
N PRO A 30 -12.00 -10.95 9.57
CA PRO A 30 -12.34 -10.35 10.85
C PRO A 30 -11.11 -10.18 11.74
N SER A 31 -11.12 -9.17 12.62
CA SER A 31 -10.04 -8.91 13.58
C SER A 31 -9.84 -10.05 14.58
N SER A 32 -10.87 -10.90 14.78
CA SER A 32 -10.79 -12.13 15.57
C SER A 32 -9.95 -13.22 14.91
N LEU A 33 -9.76 -13.16 13.59
CA LEU A 33 -8.89 -14.09 12.85
C LEU A 33 -7.49 -13.48 12.68
N VAL A 34 -7.40 -12.27 12.13
CA VAL A 34 -6.15 -11.51 11.97
C VAL A 34 -6.24 -10.20 12.75
N THR A 35 -5.56 -10.16 13.89
CA THR A 35 -5.48 -8.97 14.75
C THR A 35 -4.32 -8.08 14.30
N VAL A 36 -4.62 -6.83 13.96
CA VAL A 36 -3.59 -5.82 13.68
C VAL A 36 -2.98 -5.37 14.99
N VAL A 37 -1.67 -5.55 15.15
CA VAL A 37 -0.90 -5.12 16.31
C VAL A 37 -0.25 -3.77 15.97
N PRO A 38 -0.70 -2.66 16.57
CA PRO A 38 -0.17 -1.34 16.28
C PRO A 38 1.19 -1.18 16.95
N VAL A 39 2.26 -1.22 16.15
CA VAL A 39 3.62 -0.98 16.65
C VAL A 39 3.82 0.54 16.77
N SER A 40 4.58 0.99 17.76
CA SER A 40 4.97 2.41 17.90
C SER A 40 6.01 2.82 16.87
N ASP A 41 5.92 4.04 16.32
CA ASP A 41 6.85 4.55 15.30
C ASP A 41 8.32 4.22 15.64
N PRO A 42 9.19 3.89 14.66
CA PRO A 42 10.58 3.57 14.93
C PRO A 42 11.33 4.66 15.72
N GLN A 43 10.97 5.93 15.54
CA GLN A 43 11.52 7.07 16.29
C GLN A 43 11.03 7.12 17.74
N LEU A 44 9.95 6.39 18.06
CA LEU A 44 9.28 6.29 19.37
C LEU A 44 9.48 4.91 20.02
N GLY A 45 10.51 4.17 19.61
CA GLY A 45 10.93 2.94 20.29
C GLY A 45 10.54 1.63 19.61
N ASN A 46 9.81 1.65 18.49
CA ASN A 46 9.57 0.46 17.64
C ASN A 46 8.94 -0.73 18.41
N ALA A 47 8.08 -0.45 19.39
CA ALA A 47 7.57 -1.42 20.37
C ALA A 47 6.11 -1.83 20.08
N SER A 48 5.77 -3.08 20.36
CA SER A 48 4.37 -3.54 20.41
C SER A 48 3.76 -3.26 21.78
N PRO A 49 2.42 -3.14 21.89
CA PRO A 49 1.74 -3.06 23.18
C PRO A 49 2.04 -4.28 24.06
N SER A 50 2.03 -4.12 25.38
CA SER A 50 2.51 -5.12 26.34
C SER A 50 1.66 -6.39 26.40
N GLU A 51 0.41 -6.31 25.94
CA GLU A 51 -0.51 -7.44 25.81
C GLU A 51 -0.22 -8.35 24.61
N PHE A 52 0.65 -7.92 23.67
CA PHE A 52 1.06 -8.71 22.53
C PHE A 52 2.49 -9.24 22.70
N PRO A 53 2.83 -10.39 22.08
CA PRO A 53 4.22 -10.83 21.99
C PRO A 53 5.08 -9.75 21.34
N GLN A 54 6.36 -9.69 21.73
CA GLN A 54 7.30 -8.75 21.13
C GLN A 54 7.31 -8.88 19.61
N ARG A 55 7.31 -7.73 18.95
CA ARG A 55 7.45 -7.66 17.49
C ARG A 55 8.72 -8.42 17.03
N PRO A 56 8.63 -9.23 15.96
CA PRO A 56 9.79 -9.85 15.33
C PRO A 56 10.76 -8.85 14.68
N GLN A 57 12.03 -9.23 14.56
CA GLN A 57 13.02 -8.45 13.79
C GLN A 57 12.64 -8.40 12.29
N GLY A 58 13.00 -7.30 11.61
CA GLY A 58 12.70 -7.06 10.19
C GLY A 58 11.83 -5.82 9.95
N SER A 59 11.52 -5.52 8.70
CA SER A 59 10.68 -4.37 8.32
C SER A 59 9.18 -4.71 8.40
N LEU A 60 8.34 -3.75 8.78
CA LEU A 60 6.88 -3.94 8.79
C LEU A 60 6.29 -3.77 7.38
N PRO A 61 5.18 -4.46 7.06
CA PRO A 61 4.40 -5.36 7.92
C PRO A 61 5.01 -6.75 8.09
N ILE A 62 4.71 -7.38 9.23
CA ILE A 62 5.07 -8.78 9.53
C ILE A 62 3.81 -9.53 9.98
N LEU A 63 3.45 -10.61 9.29
CA LEU A 63 2.38 -11.52 9.68
C LEU A 63 2.96 -12.65 10.53
N ALA A 64 2.43 -12.85 11.73
CA ALA A 64 2.72 -13.98 12.61
C ALA A 64 1.56 -14.99 12.55
N ILE A 65 1.89 -16.20 12.10
CA ILE A 65 0.96 -17.31 11.89
C ILE A 65 1.06 -18.26 13.09
N PRO A 66 -0.04 -18.50 13.83
CA PRO A 66 0.01 -19.33 15.02
C PRO A 66 0.37 -20.78 14.66
N LEU A 67 1.40 -21.33 15.32
CA LEU A 67 1.73 -22.75 15.21
C LEU A 67 0.81 -23.61 16.09
N ALA A 68 0.54 -24.84 15.64
CA ALA A 68 -0.30 -25.78 16.38
C ALA A 68 0.29 -26.11 17.77
N HIS A 69 -0.57 -26.38 18.74
CA HIS A 69 -0.16 -26.78 20.09
C HIS A 69 0.71 -28.05 20.03
N GLY A 70 1.92 -27.98 20.58
CA GLY A 70 2.86 -29.11 20.63
C GLY A 70 4.19 -28.88 19.91
N HIS A 71 4.34 -27.81 19.12
CA HIS A 71 5.65 -27.39 18.65
C HIS A 71 6.50 -26.88 19.83
N GLN A 72 7.55 -27.62 20.17
CA GLN A 72 8.58 -27.15 21.10
C GLN A 72 9.44 -26.11 20.37
N GLY A 73 9.28 -24.83 20.71
CA GLY A 73 10.03 -23.73 20.11
C GLY A 73 9.21 -22.44 19.99
N GLU A 74 9.38 -21.75 18.87
CA GLU A 74 8.71 -20.48 18.57
C GLU A 74 7.19 -20.64 18.41
N PRO A 75 6.37 -19.73 18.98
CA PRO A 75 4.91 -19.84 18.93
C PRO A 75 4.28 -19.46 17.59
N TYR A 76 5.05 -18.85 16.69
CA TYR A 76 4.58 -18.34 15.40
C TYR A 76 5.58 -18.63 14.26
N LEU A 77 5.05 -18.79 13.05
CA LEU A 77 5.80 -18.61 11.81
C LEU A 77 5.63 -17.18 11.30
N PHE A 78 6.62 -16.62 10.62
CA PHE A 78 6.58 -15.24 10.17
C PHE A 78 6.64 -15.12 8.64
N ILE A 79 5.75 -14.29 8.09
CA ILE A 79 5.83 -13.81 6.70
C ILE A 79 6.08 -12.31 6.75
N GLN A 80 7.12 -11.86 6.05
CA GLN A 80 7.46 -10.45 5.88
C GLN A 80 7.07 -9.98 4.47
N GLN A 81 7.10 -8.67 4.23
CA GLN A 81 6.73 -8.02 2.97
C GLN A 81 5.22 -8.00 2.71
N SER A 82 4.66 -6.81 2.48
CA SER A 82 3.23 -6.61 2.27
C SER A 82 2.64 -7.48 1.15
N LEU A 83 3.33 -7.64 0.03
CA LEU A 83 2.85 -8.44 -1.11
C LEU A 83 2.90 -9.94 -0.85
N ALA A 84 3.91 -10.44 -0.13
CA ALA A 84 3.97 -11.85 0.24
C ALA A 84 2.87 -12.19 1.24
N ILE A 85 2.64 -11.31 2.22
CA ILE A 85 1.52 -11.42 3.18
C ILE A 85 0.18 -11.45 2.44
N ILE A 86 -0.07 -10.46 1.56
CA ILE A 86 -1.33 -10.39 0.81
C ILE A 86 -1.51 -11.63 -0.07
N ASN A 87 -0.49 -12.07 -0.79
CA ASN A 87 -0.57 -13.25 -1.64
C ASN A 87 -0.88 -14.51 -0.83
N TYR A 88 -0.20 -14.72 0.30
CA TYR A 88 -0.46 -15.88 1.16
C TYR A 88 -1.89 -15.87 1.70
N LEU A 89 -2.36 -14.73 2.21
CA LEU A 89 -3.74 -14.59 2.70
C LEU A 89 -4.77 -14.75 1.58
N ASP A 90 -4.45 -14.35 0.34
CA ASP A 90 -5.35 -14.48 -0.81
C ASP A 90 -5.51 -15.94 -1.23
N GLU A 91 -4.46 -16.79 -1.11
CA GLU A 91 -4.60 -18.24 -1.31
C GLU A 91 -5.48 -18.90 -0.23
N LEU A 92 -5.37 -18.45 1.03
CA LEU A 92 -6.23 -18.94 2.11
C LEU A 92 -7.69 -18.54 1.90
N CYS A 93 -7.95 -17.30 1.46
CA CYS A 93 -9.28 -16.85 1.09
C CYS A 93 -9.82 -17.56 -0.15
N ASP A 94 -8.99 -17.83 -1.17
CA ASP A 94 -9.41 -18.56 -2.38
C ASP A 94 -9.85 -20.00 -2.06
N SER A 95 -9.22 -20.62 -1.07
CA SER A 95 -9.55 -21.98 -0.62
C SER A 95 -10.55 -22.04 0.53
N GLY A 96 -10.87 -20.91 1.17
CA GLY A 96 -11.69 -20.86 2.40
C GLY A 96 -11.06 -21.62 3.57
N HIS A 97 -9.72 -21.76 3.59
CA HIS A 97 -9.02 -22.60 4.54
C HIS A 97 -8.77 -21.89 5.88
N GLN A 98 -8.58 -22.65 6.97
CA GLN A 98 -8.22 -22.11 8.30
C GLN A 98 -9.16 -21.01 8.85
N GLY A 99 -10.44 -21.04 8.45
CA GLY A 99 -11.45 -20.07 8.89
C GLY A 99 -11.42 -18.75 8.12
N PHE A 100 -10.57 -18.61 7.09
CA PHE A 100 -10.57 -17.46 6.21
C PHE A 100 -11.84 -17.43 5.32
N PRO A 101 -12.39 -16.24 5.03
CA PRO A 101 -13.58 -16.11 4.22
C PRO A 101 -13.31 -16.55 2.77
N LEU A 102 -14.22 -17.35 2.21
CA LEU A 102 -14.12 -17.79 0.83
C LEU A 102 -14.25 -16.59 -0.13
N SER A 103 -13.27 -16.38 -0.99
CA SER A 103 -13.27 -15.28 -1.96
C SER A 103 -14.35 -15.45 -3.02
N HIS A 104 -15.06 -14.37 -3.34
CA HIS A 104 -16.10 -14.36 -4.38
C HIS A 104 -15.58 -13.95 -5.77
N TYR A 105 -14.34 -13.48 -5.85
CA TYR A 105 -13.70 -13.04 -7.09
C TYR A 105 -12.19 -13.19 -7.00
N SER A 106 -11.51 -13.21 -8.15
CA SER A 106 -10.04 -13.27 -8.19
C SER A 106 -9.45 -11.87 -8.07
N MET A 107 -8.62 -11.63 -7.05
CA MET A 107 -7.83 -10.39 -6.96
C MET A 107 -6.53 -10.45 -7.79
N ARG A 108 -6.16 -11.62 -8.33
CA ARG A 108 -4.96 -11.82 -9.16
C ARG A 108 -5.27 -11.86 -10.65
N GLY A 109 -6.52 -12.10 -11.04
CA GLY A 109 -6.95 -12.29 -12.43
C GLY A 109 -7.51 -13.70 -12.66
N ALA A 110 -8.61 -13.77 -13.43
CA ALA A 110 -9.38 -15.01 -13.61
C ALA A 110 -8.66 -16.05 -14.48
N ASP A 111 -7.86 -15.63 -15.45
CA ASP A 111 -7.14 -16.49 -16.38
C ASP A 111 -5.65 -16.10 -16.47
N ALA A 112 -4.87 -16.85 -17.26
CA ALA A 112 -3.43 -16.62 -17.39
C ALA A 112 -3.09 -15.21 -17.92
N LEU A 113 -3.86 -14.70 -18.88
CA LEU A 113 -3.65 -13.37 -19.46
C LEU A 113 -4.04 -12.27 -18.46
N GLY A 114 -5.17 -12.44 -17.77
CA GLY A 114 -5.62 -11.59 -16.69
C GLY A 114 -4.57 -11.51 -15.59
N ARG A 115 -4.01 -12.65 -15.17
CA ARG A 115 -2.91 -12.69 -14.20
C ARG A 115 -1.68 -11.94 -14.67
N ALA A 116 -1.22 -12.17 -15.90
CA ALA A 116 -0.07 -11.46 -16.45
C ALA A 116 -0.30 -9.93 -16.48
N ARG A 117 -1.51 -9.48 -16.86
CA ARG A 117 -1.88 -8.06 -16.85
C ARG A 117 -1.88 -7.47 -15.44
N GLN A 118 -2.42 -8.18 -14.46
CA GLN A 118 -2.41 -7.72 -13.06
C GLN A 118 -0.99 -7.72 -12.48
N THR A 119 -0.16 -8.69 -12.83
CA THR A 119 1.27 -8.69 -12.44
C THR A 119 2.00 -7.48 -13.03
N ALA A 120 1.75 -7.11 -14.29
CA ALA A 120 2.35 -5.93 -14.91
C ALA A 120 1.94 -4.64 -14.19
N LEU A 121 0.64 -4.46 -13.89
CA LEU A 121 0.15 -3.32 -13.11
C LEU A 121 0.75 -3.30 -11.70
N LEU A 122 0.81 -4.45 -11.04
CA LEU A 122 1.36 -4.59 -9.69
C LEU A 122 2.83 -4.18 -9.64
N ALA A 123 3.64 -4.62 -10.60
CA ALA A 123 5.06 -4.28 -10.67
C ALA A 123 5.26 -2.76 -10.79
N LEU A 124 4.52 -2.10 -11.67
CA LEU A 124 4.58 -0.64 -11.84
C LEU A 124 4.09 0.11 -10.59
N ALA A 125 3.01 -0.36 -9.97
CA ALA A 125 2.46 0.26 -8.76
C ALA A 125 3.41 0.14 -7.55
N ASP A 126 4.10 -1.00 -7.42
CA ASP A 126 5.12 -1.18 -6.38
C ASP A 126 6.36 -0.32 -6.65
N GLU A 127 6.79 -0.23 -7.93
CA GLU A 127 7.87 0.67 -8.38
C GLU A 127 7.60 2.12 -7.96
N CYS A 128 6.37 2.63 -8.10
CA CYS A 128 5.99 3.97 -7.64
C CYS A 128 6.27 4.19 -6.15
N THR A 129 5.91 3.22 -5.29
CA THR A 129 6.11 3.33 -3.84
C THR A 129 7.59 3.28 -3.47
N ILE A 130 8.36 2.42 -4.12
CA ILE A 130 9.79 2.28 -3.88
C ILE A 130 10.54 3.53 -4.36
N ALA A 131 10.21 4.03 -5.55
CA ALA A 131 10.80 5.22 -6.16
C ALA A 131 10.45 6.51 -5.39
N TRP A 132 9.43 6.49 -4.54
CA TRP A 132 9.12 7.62 -3.64
C TRP A 132 10.14 7.79 -2.49
N ASN A 133 10.87 6.73 -2.11
CA ASN A 133 11.86 6.83 -1.03
C ASN A 133 12.92 7.92 -1.27
N PRO A 134 13.61 7.98 -2.42
CA PRO A 134 14.56 9.06 -2.66
C PRO A 134 13.87 10.44 -2.78
N VAL A 135 12.62 10.52 -3.26
CA VAL A 135 11.85 11.79 -3.25
C VAL A 135 11.72 12.34 -1.84
N ARG A 136 11.24 11.53 -0.88
CA ARG A 136 11.10 11.98 0.52
C ARG A 136 12.45 12.22 1.19
N THR A 137 13.46 11.42 0.86
CA THR A 137 14.79 11.50 1.50
C THR A 137 15.49 12.80 1.17
N PHE A 138 15.29 13.35 -0.03
CA PHE A 138 15.95 14.58 -0.49
C PHE A 138 15.05 15.81 -0.49
N GLY A 139 13.72 15.61 -0.54
CA GLY A 139 12.76 16.68 -0.82
C GLY A 139 11.97 17.19 0.38
N THR A 140 12.06 16.54 1.55
CA THR A 140 11.23 16.90 2.72
C THR A 140 12.01 16.85 4.03
N ASP A 141 11.52 17.53 5.06
CA ASP A 141 12.08 17.49 6.43
C ASP A 141 11.97 16.10 7.09
N ALA A 142 11.18 15.18 6.53
CA ALA A 142 11.16 13.78 6.93
C ALA A 142 12.39 12.98 6.41
N GLY A 143 13.14 13.55 5.46
CA GLY A 143 14.35 12.98 4.90
C GLY A 143 15.58 13.24 5.78
N THR A 144 16.67 12.50 5.51
CA THR A 144 17.96 12.69 6.20
C THR A 144 18.88 13.65 5.47
N MET A 145 18.50 14.11 4.27
CA MET A 145 19.31 14.95 3.38
C MET A 145 18.41 15.98 2.69
N SER A 146 18.93 17.16 2.36
CA SER A 146 18.18 18.14 1.55
C SER A 146 18.94 18.38 0.24
N ILE A 147 18.44 17.78 -0.85
CA ILE A 147 18.99 17.92 -2.20
C ILE A 147 17.82 18.13 -3.18
N PRO A 148 17.28 19.36 -3.28
CA PRO A 148 16.08 19.66 -4.07
C PRO A 148 16.12 19.16 -5.51
N GLU A 149 17.25 19.34 -6.20
CA GLU A 149 17.41 18.90 -7.58
C GLU A 149 17.36 17.38 -7.73
N ALA A 150 17.89 16.63 -6.75
CA ALA A 150 17.75 15.18 -6.72
C ALA A 150 16.29 14.78 -6.49
N ALA A 151 15.57 15.45 -5.59
CA ALA A 151 14.15 15.18 -5.36
C ALA A 151 13.31 15.41 -6.63
N LYS A 152 13.55 16.52 -7.36
CA LYS A 152 12.90 16.81 -8.65
C LYS A 152 13.15 15.73 -9.68
N GLU A 153 14.40 15.28 -9.81
CA GLU A 153 14.75 14.20 -10.74
C GLU A 153 14.04 12.89 -10.33
N MET A 154 14.01 12.57 -9.04
CA MET A 154 13.33 11.35 -8.55
C MET A 154 11.81 11.40 -8.74
N ILE A 155 11.18 12.57 -8.70
CA ILE A 155 9.77 12.74 -9.07
C ILE A 155 9.53 12.33 -10.53
N ARG A 156 10.46 12.63 -11.45
CA ARG A 156 10.36 12.18 -12.86
C ARG A 156 10.43 10.66 -12.97
N TRP A 157 11.28 10.01 -12.16
CA TRP A 157 11.34 8.55 -12.07
C TRP A 157 10.07 7.92 -11.51
N VAL A 158 9.33 8.61 -10.63
CA VAL A 158 7.99 8.18 -10.17
C VAL A 158 6.92 8.40 -11.25
N ARG A 159 7.02 9.48 -12.02
CA ARG A 159 6.08 9.79 -13.12
C ARG A 159 6.16 8.81 -14.29
N ARG A 160 7.33 8.23 -14.55
CA ARG A 160 7.52 7.20 -15.58
C ARG A 160 6.58 5.98 -15.42
N PRO A 161 6.59 5.24 -14.29
CA PRO A 161 5.65 4.13 -14.09
C PRO A 161 4.20 4.62 -14.04
N LEU A 162 3.90 5.81 -13.53
CA LEU A 162 2.53 6.39 -13.59
C LEU A 162 2.04 6.56 -15.03
N GLY A 163 2.89 7.06 -15.95
CA GLY A 163 2.54 7.14 -17.37
C GLY A 163 2.30 5.78 -18.02
N ALA A 164 3.07 4.75 -17.65
CA ALA A 164 2.84 3.39 -18.11
C ALA A 164 1.51 2.83 -17.58
N ILE A 165 1.21 3.07 -16.29
CA ILE A 165 -0.06 2.67 -15.66
C ILE A 165 -1.24 3.37 -16.35
N GLU A 166 -1.14 4.67 -16.61
CA GLU A 166 -2.15 5.44 -17.34
C GLU A 166 -2.47 4.78 -18.69
N GLY A 167 -1.44 4.39 -19.45
CA GLY A 167 -1.59 3.66 -20.70
C GLY A 167 -2.25 2.28 -20.55
N LEU A 168 -1.97 1.55 -19.46
CA LEU A 168 -2.62 0.27 -19.15
C LEU A 168 -4.10 0.45 -18.78
N LEU A 169 -4.47 1.59 -18.22
CA LEU A 169 -5.83 1.89 -17.74
C LEU A 169 -6.69 2.63 -18.77
N LYS A 170 -6.15 3.00 -19.94
CA LYS A 170 -6.80 3.86 -20.96
C LYS A 170 -8.26 3.47 -21.28
N ASP A 171 -8.51 2.17 -21.45
CA ASP A 171 -9.82 1.63 -21.86
C ASP A 171 -10.65 1.10 -20.68
N ARG A 172 -10.16 1.31 -19.45
CA ARG A 172 -10.77 0.69 -18.27
C ARG A 172 -11.95 1.51 -17.74
N ASP A 173 -13.08 0.85 -17.54
CA ASP A 173 -14.19 1.38 -16.76
C ASP A 173 -13.98 1.09 -15.26
N PHE A 174 -14.10 2.13 -14.44
CA PHE A 174 -13.98 2.06 -12.98
C PHE A 174 -15.32 2.10 -12.24
N SER A 175 -16.45 2.08 -12.95
CA SER A 175 -17.78 2.04 -12.35
C SER A 175 -17.93 0.88 -11.35
N SER A 176 -17.41 -0.31 -11.71
CA SER A 176 -17.43 -1.52 -10.88
C SER A 176 -16.48 -1.46 -9.68
N LEU A 177 -15.47 -0.58 -9.70
CA LEU A 177 -14.50 -0.43 -8.63
C LEU A 177 -15.05 0.37 -7.43
N ARG A 178 -16.10 1.16 -7.64
CA ARG A 178 -16.74 1.96 -6.58
C ARG A 178 -17.32 1.07 -5.48
N GLN A 179 -17.56 1.65 -4.30
CA GLN A 179 -18.30 0.98 -3.23
C GLN A 179 -19.66 0.49 -3.76
N GLY A 180 -19.98 -0.77 -3.51
CA GLY A 180 -21.20 -1.42 -4.01
C GLY A 180 -21.16 -1.84 -5.47
N GLY A 181 -20.04 -1.63 -6.18
CA GLY A 181 -19.84 -2.12 -7.54
C GLY A 181 -19.76 -3.66 -7.60
N GLY A 182 -20.03 -4.22 -8.78
CA GLY A 182 -20.16 -5.67 -8.99
C GLY A 182 -18.84 -6.46 -8.96
N GLN A 183 -17.69 -5.80 -8.90
CA GLN A 183 -16.37 -6.43 -8.78
C GLN A 183 -15.58 -5.77 -7.65
N GLY A 184 -14.79 -6.55 -6.91
CA GLY A 184 -13.84 -5.98 -5.97
C GLY A 184 -12.50 -5.64 -6.63
N PRO A 185 -11.62 -4.91 -5.92
CA PRO A 185 -10.34 -4.48 -6.44
C PRO A 185 -9.37 -5.66 -6.55
N THR A 186 -8.43 -5.57 -7.48
CA THR A 186 -7.28 -6.46 -7.55
C THR A 186 -6.20 -6.07 -6.54
N ILE A 187 -5.24 -6.97 -6.29
CA ILE A 187 -4.06 -6.66 -5.45
C ILE A 187 -3.28 -5.47 -6.05
N ALA A 188 -3.13 -5.44 -7.37
CA ALA A 188 -2.43 -4.39 -8.08
C ALA A 188 -3.05 -3.01 -7.84
N GLU A 189 -4.39 -2.95 -7.80
CA GLU A 189 -5.13 -1.73 -7.52
C GLU A 189 -5.03 -1.29 -6.07
N ILE A 190 -5.04 -2.23 -5.12
CA ILE A 190 -4.81 -1.91 -3.70
C ILE A 190 -3.45 -1.21 -3.54
N VAL A 191 -2.42 -1.72 -4.21
CA VAL A 191 -1.06 -1.16 -4.17
C VAL A 191 -1.00 0.21 -4.82
N LEU A 192 -1.62 0.36 -6.00
CA LEU A 192 -1.68 1.66 -6.69
C LEU A 192 -2.45 2.71 -5.89
N TYR A 193 -3.63 2.36 -5.38
CA TYR A 193 -4.44 3.26 -4.56
C TYR A 193 -3.67 3.68 -3.31
N GLN A 194 -3.04 2.72 -2.62
CA GLN A 194 -2.26 3.02 -1.43
C GLN A 194 -1.15 4.03 -1.74
N PHE A 195 -0.43 3.87 -2.85
CA PHE A 195 0.62 4.83 -3.23
C PHE A 195 0.04 6.24 -3.42
N LEU A 196 -1.02 6.38 -4.23
CA LEU A 196 -1.65 7.67 -4.53
C LEU A 196 -2.24 8.33 -3.26
N GLU A 197 -2.88 7.53 -2.41
CA GLU A 197 -3.39 7.99 -1.11
C GLU A 197 -2.24 8.45 -0.21
N PHE A 198 -1.14 7.69 -0.14
CA PHE A 198 -0.02 8.00 0.73
C PHE A 198 0.69 9.30 0.36
N THR A 199 0.95 9.54 -0.93
CA THR A 199 1.57 10.81 -1.36
C THR A 199 0.63 12.00 -1.12
N MET A 200 -0.68 11.81 -1.31
CA MET A 200 -1.65 12.88 -1.09
C MET A 200 -1.83 13.18 0.39
N ASP A 201 -2.15 12.18 1.21
CA ASP A 201 -2.50 12.36 2.62
C ASP A 201 -1.27 12.70 3.46
N CYS A 202 -0.13 12.03 3.22
CA CYS A 202 1.06 12.22 4.06
C CYS A 202 1.99 13.32 3.56
N TYR A 203 2.08 13.54 2.25
CA TYR A 203 3.02 14.49 1.65
C TYR A 203 2.35 15.72 1.01
N GLY A 204 1.02 15.76 0.95
CA GLY A 204 0.29 16.84 0.29
C GLY A 204 0.49 16.87 -1.23
N LYS A 205 1.01 15.80 -1.83
CA LYS A 205 1.33 15.73 -3.27
C LYS A 205 0.35 14.81 -4.00
N ASP A 206 -0.51 15.41 -4.81
CA ASP A 206 -1.43 14.68 -5.69
C ASP A 206 -0.69 14.14 -6.92
N MET A 207 -0.29 12.88 -6.88
CA MET A 207 0.39 12.20 -7.99
C MET A 207 -0.56 11.77 -9.11
N THR A 208 -1.87 12.05 -9.00
CA THR A 208 -2.83 11.92 -10.11
C THR A 208 -2.86 13.16 -11.00
N GLN A 209 -2.15 14.22 -10.62
CA GLN A 209 -2.03 15.45 -11.40
C GLN A 209 -0.68 15.48 -12.12
N GLY A 210 -0.73 15.50 -13.44
CA GLY A 210 0.42 15.85 -14.28
C GLY A 210 0.47 17.36 -14.55
N SER A 211 1.60 17.85 -15.06
CA SER A 211 1.74 19.26 -15.45
C SER A 211 0.80 19.69 -16.57
N SER A 212 0.22 18.74 -17.32
CA SER A 212 -0.53 19.00 -18.57
C SER A 212 0.31 19.62 -19.68
N GLU A 213 1.63 19.63 -19.52
CA GLU A 213 2.59 20.16 -20.49
C GLU A 213 3.37 19.02 -21.16
N VAL A 214 4.02 19.37 -22.28
CA VAL A 214 5.03 18.49 -22.88
C VAL A 214 6.30 18.61 -22.04
N VAL A 215 6.69 17.50 -21.42
CA VAL A 215 7.90 17.40 -20.61
C VAL A 215 8.85 16.38 -21.21
N LYS A 216 10.14 16.50 -20.87
CA LYS A 216 11.12 15.46 -21.16
C LYS A 216 10.99 14.36 -20.11
N ASP A 217 10.76 13.12 -20.54
CA ASP A 217 10.88 11.96 -19.66
C ASP A 217 12.35 11.72 -19.24
N VAL A 218 12.58 10.72 -18.40
CA VAL A 218 13.92 10.36 -17.90
C VAL A 218 14.89 9.90 -19.00
N TYR A 219 14.40 9.64 -20.22
CA TYR A 219 15.19 9.28 -21.39
C TYR A 219 15.29 10.42 -22.43
N GLY A 220 14.78 11.62 -22.11
CA GLY A 220 14.81 12.79 -22.99
C GLY A 220 13.75 12.78 -24.09
N LYS A 221 12.73 11.93 -24.00
CA LYS A 221 11.60 11.91 -24.94
C LYS A 221 10.53 12.90 -24.52
N ASP A 222 9.91 13.55 -25.49
CA ASP A 222 8.76 14.42 -25.25
C ASP A 222 7.53 13.57 -24.93
N VAL A 223 6.93 13.80 -23.77
CA VAL A 223 5.70 13.15 -23.31
C VAL A 223 4.74 14.20 -22.78
N VAL A 224 3.44 14.02 -23.02
CA VAL A 224 2.40 14.83 -22.39
C VAL A 224 2.16 14.26 -21.00
N GLU A 225 2.44 15.04 -19.97
CA GLU A 225 2.26 14.59 -18.59
C GLU A 225 0.80 14.79 -18.15
N LEU A 226 -0.04 13.81 -18.45
CA LEU A 226 -1.46 13.83 -18.14
C LEU A 226 -1.94 12.44 -17.67
N PHE A 227 -2.75 12.41 -16.61
CA PHE A 227 -3.16 11.19 -15.93
C PHE A 227 -4.68 11.10 -15.63
N PRO A 228 -5.57 11.27 -16.62
CA PRO A 228 -7.02 11.28 -16.37
C PRO A 228 -7.53 9.95 -15.79
N LYS A 229 -7.03 8.81 -16.25
CA LYS A 229 -7.46 7.49 -15.77
C LYS A 229 -6.98 7.21 -14.36
N LEU A 230 -5.78 7.65 -13.97
CA LEU A 230 -5.34 7.60 -12.58
C LEU A 230 -6.25 8.44 -11.66
N ARG A 231 -6.70 9.61 -12.11
CA ARG A 231 -7.66 10.43 -11.36
C ARG A 231 -9.01 9.74 -11.22
N GLU A 232 -9.54 9.18 -12.31
CA GLU A 232 -10.79 8.40 -12.28
C GLU A 232 -10.67 7.17 -11.37
N PHE A 233 -9.56 6.44 -11.47
CA PHE A 233 -9.24 5.30 -10.62
C PHE A 233 -9.25 5.68 -9.14
N TYR A 234 -8.49 6.72 -8.77
CA TYR A 234 -8.39 7.18 -7.39
C TYR A 234 -9.77 7.60 -6.85
N ALA A 235 -10.52 8.38 -7.63
CA ALA A 235 -11.87 8.81 -7.28
C ALA A 235 -12.84 7.64 -7.09
N ALA A 236 -12.74 6.59 -7.91
CA ALA A 236 -13.57 5.40 -7.78
C ALA A 236 -13.18 4.58 -6.54
N PHE A 237 -11.89 4.25 -6.38
CA PHE A 237 -11.40 3.42 -5.28
C PHE A 237 -11.61 4.08 -3.92
N LYS A 238 -11.41 5.40 -3.79
CA LYS A 238 -11.57 6.15 -2.53
C LYS A 238 -12.98 6.04 -1.93
N THR A 239 -13.99 5.72 -2.74
CA THR A 239 -15.36 5.52 -2.24
C THR A 239 -15.52 4.27 -1.36
N ARG A 240 -14.58 3.32 -1.44
CA ARG A 240 -14.66 2.01 -0.80
C ARG A 240 -14.49 2.11 0.72
N ASP A 241 -15.23 1.28 1.46
CA ASP A 241 -15.10 1.24 2.92
C ASP A 241 -13.69 0.82 3.39
N SER A 242 -13.03 -0.05 2.61
CA SER A 242 -11.65 -0.48 2.86
C SER A 242 -10.64 0.67 2.83
N ALA A 243 -10.92 1.70 2.03
CA ALA A 243 -10.08 2.87 1.82
C ALA A 243 -10.19 3.92 2.94
N LYS A 244 -11.21 3.86 3.79
CA LYS A 244 -11.35 4.78 4.93
C LYS A 244 -10.18 4.62 5.90
N ARG A 245 -9.65 5.72 6.44
CA ARG A 245 -8.66 5.69 7.52
C ARG A 245 -9.37 5.79 8.86
N ASP A 246 -8.93 4.98 9.82
CA ASP A 246 -9.36 5.07 11.21
C ASP A 246 -8.24 5.65 12.09
N PRO A 247 -8.36 6.91 12.55
CA PRO A 247 -7.38 7.52 13.45
C PRO A 247 -7.20 6.74 14.76
N MET A 248 -8.27 6.13 15.29
CA MET A 248 -8.21 5.35 16.53
C MET A 248 -7.44 4.04 16.36
N ALA A 249 -7.41 3.50 15.14
CA ALA A 249 -6.59 2.34 14.78
C ALA A 249 -5.15 2.71 14.41
N GLY A 250 -4.74 4.00 14.53
CA GLY A 250 -3.41 4.45 14.15
C GLY A 250 -3.18 4.49 12.64
N GLU A 251 -4.24 4.62 11.84
CA GLU A 251 -4.16 4.71 10.37
C GLU A 251 -3.90 6.12 9.86
N VAL A 252 -3.72 7.09 10.76
CA VAL A 252 -3.33 8.45 10.43
C VAL A 252 -2.03 8.77 11.17
N ALA A 253 -1.06 9.35 10.45
CA ALA A 253 0.18 9.81 11.05
C ALA A 253 -0.10 10.97 12.02
N SER A 254 0.74 11.13 13.05
CA SER A 254 0.59 12.27 13.97
C SER A 254 0.85 13.59 13.25
N GLU A 255 0.26 14.68 13.75
CA GLU A 255 0.45 16.03 13.17
C GLU A 255 1.93 16.41 13.08
N ALA A 256 2.74 16.06 14.08
CA ALA A 256 4.17 16.32 14.08
C ALA A 256 4.91 15.57 12.94
N VAL A 257 4.51 14.34 12.64
CA VAL A 257 5.07 13.56 11.53
C VAL A 257 4.60 14.13 10.19
N LEU A 258 3.31 14.41 10.04
CA LEU A 258 2.75 15.02 8.83
C LEU A 258 3.41 16.36 8.51
N LYS A 259 3.62 17.21 9.52
CA LYS A 259 4.32 18.49 9.35
C LYS A 259 5.70 18.30 8.71
N LYS A 260 6.50 17.33 9.19
CA LYS A 260 7.81 17.03 8.59
C LYS A 260 7.71 16.50 7.17
N MET A 261 6.70 15.67 6.89
CA MET A 261 6.48 15.10 5.55
C MET A 261 5.98 16.15 4.54
N GLN A 262 5.30 17.20 5.02
CA GLN A 262 4.73 18.25 4.19
C GLN A 262 5.59 19.52 4.10
N THR A 263 6.63 19.67 4.94
CA THR A 263 7.66 20.69 4.73
C THR A 263 8.59 20.24 3.62
N TRP A 264 8.36 20.76 2.41
CA TRP A 264 9.18 20.51 1.23
C TRP A 264 10.36 21.48 1.15
N ALA A 265 11.48 20.98 0.65
CA ALA A 265 12.62 21.82 0.31
C ALA A 265 12.27 22.77 -0.85
N ASP A 266 12.86 23.96 -0.84
CA ASP A 266 12.55 25.03 -1.79
C ASP A 266 12.64 24.56 -3.25
N GLY A 267 11.57 24.81 -4.00
CA GLY A 267 11.47 24.49 -5.42
C GLY A 267 11.11 23.04 -5.76
N VAL A 268 10.91 22.13 -4.81
CA VAL A 268 10.50 20.73 -5.08
C VAL A 268 8.98 20.58 -5.21
N ALA A 269 8.23 21.35 -4.42
CA ALA A 269 6.77 21.28 -4.33
C ALA A 269 6.05 21.71 -5.62
#